data_AF-M7T593-F1
#
_entry.id   AF-M7T593-F1
#
_cell.length_a   1.000
_cell.length_b   1.000
_cell.length_c   1.000
_cell.angle_alpha   90.00
_cell.angle_beta   90.00
_cell.angle_gamma   90.00
#
_symmetry.space_group_name_H-M   'P 1'
#
loop_
_entity.id
_entity.type
_entity.pdbx_description
1 polymer ?
#
loop_
_entity_poly.entity_id
_entity_poly.type
_entity_poly.pdbx_seq_one_letter_code
_entity_poly.pdbx_strand_id
1 'polypeptide(L)'
;MLILMPSMPNAKWQGLIAINYPAREFGIGRHFTVTEAKKLCPQLIAQHVATWKEGDERWAYHDDAASHIGTHKVSLDPYRLQSRKILALIKECLPPNQQKVEKASIDEVFIDLSAQVHSILLKRFPELTNPPPYNDPAEKLPLPPVTALDWQADALVDLDNTDAEADDPDWDDVASLVGSEIVRNIRAEIHRSLGYTCSAGIARNKMLSKLGSGYKKPNQQTVIRNRAVQHFLSDMKFTKIRNLGGKLGDQVVSTFHTETIKELLSRGELTNTDQVDALCKVI
;
A
#
# COMPACT_ATOMS: atom_id res chain seq x y z
N MET A 1 20.58 1.99 -7.37
CA MET A 1 20.41 3.37 -7.88
C MET A 1 19.73 4.18 -6.80
N LEU A 2 20.41 5.23 -6.34
CA LEU A 2 19.85 6.21 -5.43
C LEU A 2 19.44 7.45 -6.20
N ILE A 3 18.30 8.04 -5.87
CA ILE A 3 17.84 9.29 -6.50
C ILE A 3 18.14 10.45 -5.55
N LEU A 4 18.70 11.55 -6.07
CA LEU A 4 19.09 12.75 -5.31
C LEU A 4 18.08 13.89 -5.48
N MET A 5 17.78 14.63 -4.41
CA MET A 5 17.09 15.93 -4.51
C MET A 5 17.61 16.93 -3.46
N PRO A 6 17.42 18.24 -3.68
CA PRO A 6 17.62 19.27 -2.66
C PRO A 6 16.71 19.02 -1.46
N SER A 7 17.27 19.14 -0.26
CA SER A 7 16.48 19.16 0.98
C SER A 7 16.00 20.56 1.38
N MET A 8 16.54 21.65 0.81
CA MET A 8 16.18 23.05 1.10
C MET A 8 16.69 23.97 -0.05
N PRO A 9 16.20 25.22 -0.19
CA PRO A 9 16.70 26.19 -1.17
C PRO A 9 18.22 26.47 -1.09
N ASN A 10 18.84 26.21 0.07
CA ASN A 10 20.27 26.38 0.33
C ASN A 10 20.98 25.05 0.68
N ALA A 11 20.34 23.90 0.50
CA ALA A 11 20.97 22.61 0.77
C ALA A 11 21.74 22.12 -0.46
N LYS A 12 23.00 21.71 -0.25
CA LYS A 12 23.77 20.93 -1.23
C LYS A 12 22.90 19.76 -1.69
N TRP A 13 22.71 19.56 -3.01
CA TRP A 13 21.89 18.50 -3.62
C TRP A 13 22.46 17.08 -3.38
N GLN A 14 22.63 16.72 -2.11
CA GLN A 14 23.31 15.51 -1.67
C GLN A 14 22.40 14.55 -0.90
N GLY A 15 21.15 14.94 -0.62
CA GLY A 15 20.19 14.12 0.11
C GLY A 15 19.63 12.98 -0.75
N LEU A 16 19.65 11.76 -0.20
CA LEU A 16 19.01 10.60 -0.81
C LEU A 16 17.49 10.65 -0.62
N ILE A 17 16.73 10.58 -1.72
CA ILE A 17 15.26 10.55 -1.69
C ILE A 17 14.64 9.19 -2.01
N ALA A 18 15.37 8.32 -2.70
CA ALA A 18 14.96 6.95 -2.98
C ALA A 18 16.14 5.98 -2.89
N ILE A 19 15.90 4.83 -2.26
CA ILE A 19 16.91 3.79 -2.00
C ILE A 19 16.36 2.44 -2.45
N ASN A 20 17.06 1.78 -3.38
CA ASN A 20 16.74 0.43 -3.82
C ASN A 20 17.04 -0.59 -2.72
N TYR A 21 16.32 -1.72 -2.72
CA TYR A 21 16.41 -2.72 -1.66
C TYR A 21 17.82 -3.25 -1.40
N PRO A 22 18.66 -3.56 -2.40
CA PRO A 22 20.04 -3.98 -2.15
C PRO A 22 20.88 -2.95 -1.39
N ALA A 23 20.66 -1.65 -1.61
CA ALA A 23 21.38 -0.61 -0.87
C ALA A 23 20.87 -0.46 0.58
N ARG A 24 19.61 -0.82 0.86
CA ARG A 24 19.06 -0.79 2.23
C ARG A 24 19.68 -1.84 3.14
N GLU A 25 20.15 -2.95 2.58
CA GLU A 25 20.85 -4.01 3.34
C GLU A 25 22.15 -3.51 3.99
N PHE A 26 22.76 -2.45 3.44
CA PHE A 26 23.91 -1.76 4.03
C PHE A 26 23.52 -0.74 5.11
N GLY A 27 22.26 -0.69 5.53
CA GLY A 27 21.77 0.27 6.52
C GLY A 27 21.56 1.70 5.99
N ILE A 28 21.55 1.89 4.66
CA ILE A 28 21.39 3.20 4.04
C ILE A 28 19.92 3.66 4.15
N GLY A 29 19.71 4.75 4.86
CA GLY A 29 18.40 5.35 5.08
C GLY A 29 18.05 6.48 4.10
N ARG A 30 16.77 6.87 4.10
CA ARG A 30 16.33 8.12 3.48
C ARG A 30 16.94 9.30 4.25
N HIS A 31 17.27 10.38 3.54
CA HIS A 31 17.92 11.58 4.09
C HIS A 31 19.40 11.45 4.44
N PHE A 32 20.03 10.28 4.25
CA PHE A 32 21.48 10.19 4.24
C PHE A 32 22.03 11.10 3.13
N THR A 33 23.24 11.61 3.33
CA THR A 33 24.01 12.24 2.26
C THR A 33 24.68 11.16 1.40
N VAL A 34 25.02 11.49 0.15
CA VAL A 34 25.83 10.61 -0.72
C VAL A 34 27.13 10.20 -0.02
N THR A 35 27.77 11.12 0.68
CA THR A 35 29.03 10.88 1.39
C THR A 35 28.87 9.85 2.50
N GLU A 36 27.82 9.97 3.33
CA GLU A 36 27.53 9.00 4.38
C GLU A 36 27.19 7.62 3.80
N ALA A 37 26.37 7.59 2.75
CA ALA A 37 25.99 6.34 2.12
C ALA A 37 27.17 5.62 1.46
N LYS A 38 28.11 6.37 0.85
CA LYS A 38 29.35 5.81 0.29
C LYS A 38 30.32 5.27 1.33
N LYS A 39 30.29 5.75 2.58
CA LYS A 39 31.08 5.16 3.68
C LYS A 39 30.60 3.75 4.01
N LEU A 40 29.28 3.51 3.94
CA LEU A 40 28.67 2.20 4.20
C LEU A 40 28.75 1.27 2.97
N CYS A 41 28.72 1.83 1.77
CA CYS A 41 28.75 1.10 0.50
C CYS A 41 29.66 1.84 -0.50
N PRO A 42 30.96 1.55 -0.54
CA PRO A 42 31.90 2.26 -1.43
C PRO A 42 31.57 2.10 -2.93
N GLN A 43 30.97 0.97 -3.32
CA GLN A 43 30.52 0.65 -4.68
C GLN A 43 29.18 1.30 -5.07
N LEU A 44 28.61 2.14 -4.20
CA LEU A 44 27.30 2.73 -4.38
C LEU A 44 27.24 3.68 -5.58
N ILE A 45 26.29 3.40 -6.48
CA ILE A 45 25.97 4.25 -7.63
C ILE A 45 24.84 5.22 -7.25
N ALA A 46 25.19 6.50 -7.13
CA ALA A 46 24.25 7.59 -6.93
C ALA A 46 23.89 8.24 -8.27
N GLN A 47 22.60 8.33 -8.58
CA GLN A 47 22.08 8.94 -9.80
C GLN A 47 21.38 10.25 -9.44
N HIS A 48 21.83 11.36 -10.03
CA HIS A 48 21.13 12.62 -9.88
C HIS A 48 19.81 12.61 -10.68
N VAL A 49 18.81 13.33 -10.18
CA VAL A 49 17.57 13.61 -10.93
C VAL A 49 17.87 14.41 -12.20
N ALA A 50 16.99 14.31 -13.19
CA ALA A 50 17.02 15.22 -14.32
C ALA A 50 16.89 16.68 -13.85
N THR A 51 17.44 17.60 -14.62
CA THR A 51 17.43 19.03 -14.33
C THR A 51 17.09 19.84 -15.56
N TRP A 52 16.50 21.00 -15.31
CA TRP A 52 16.39 22.12 -16.24
C TRP A 52 17.62 23.00 -16.04
N LYS A 53 18.47 23.14 -17.04
CA LYS A 53 19.59 24.07 -17.03
C LYS A 53 19.15 25.41 -17.60
N GLU A 54 19.67 26.51 -17.07
CA GLU A 54 19.42 27.84 -17.62
C GLU A 54 19.81 27.89 -19.10
N GLY A 55 18.87 28.32 -19.95
CA GLY A 55 19.01 28.32 -21.40
C GLY A 55 18.49 27.06 -22.11
N ASP A 56 18.22 25.96 -21.39
CA ASP A 56 17.66 24.75 -22.00
C ASP A 56 16.14 24.84 -22.15
N GLU A 57 15.64 24.36 -23.29
CA GLU A 57 14.19 24.24 -23.56
C GLU A 57 13.58 22.94 -23.03
N ARG A 58 14.41 21.97 -22.59
CA ARG A 58 13.97 20.66 -22.10
C ARG A 58 14.81 20.21 -20.91
N TRP A 59 14.21 19.42 -20.01
CA TRP A 59 14.99 18.74 -18.98
C TRP A 59 15.85 17.64 -19.58
N ALA A 60 17.01 17.40 -18.96
CA ALA A 60 17.90 16.29 -19.29
C ALA A 60 18.61 15.77 -18.03
N TYR A 61 19.25 14.61 -18.14
CA TYR A 61 20.20 14.16 -17.12
C TYR A 61 21.55 14.83 -17.39
N HIS A 62 22.06 15.52 -16.38
CA HIS A 62 23.35 16.21 -16.42
C HIS A 62 24.26 15.65 -15.32
N ASP A 63 25.43 15.15 -15.71
CA ASP A 63 26.38 14.52 -14.77
C ASP A 63 26.97 15.53 -13.78
N ASP A 64 27.05 16.80 -14.17
CA ASP A 64 27.58 17.92 -13.41
C ASP A 64 26.51 18.73 -12.65
N ALA A 65 25.23 18.30 -12.70
CA ALA A 65 24.11 19.01 -12.08
C ALA A 65 24.34 19.38 -10.61
N ALA A 66 24.92 18.46 -9.83
CA ALA A 66 25.16 18.64 -8.40
C ALA A 66 26.20 19.74 -8.10
N SER A 67 27.08 20.06 -9.05
CA SER A 67 28.09 21.11 -8.94
C SER A 67 27.55 22.48 -9.37
N HIS A 68 26.44 22.52 -10.11
CA HIS A 68 25.89 23.72 -10.75
C HIS A 68 24.47 24.05 -10.25
N ILE A 69 24.25 23.96 -8.93
CA ILE A 69 22.95 24.17 -8.27
C ILE A 69 22.36 25.57 -8.57
N GLY A 70 23.20 26.58 -8.79
CA GLY A 70 22.75 27.95 -9.08
C GLY A 70 22.09 28.13 -10.45
N THR A 71 22.44 27.29 -11.43
CA THR A 71 21.96 27.40 -12.82
C THR A 71 21.07 26.23 -13.23
N HIS A 72 20.82 25.29 -12.32
CA HIS A 72 19.98 24.13 -12.56
C HIS A 72 18.77 24.11 -11.62
N LYS A 73 17.65 23.59 -12.11
CA LYS A 73 16.45 23.30 -11.32
C LYS A 73 16.03 21.85 -11.51
N VAL A 74 15.62 21.19 -10.44
CA VAL A 74 15.22 19.77 -10.53
C VAL A 74 13.97 19.58 -11.40
N SER A 75 14.03 18.53 -12.25
CA SER A 75 12.88 17.98 -12.96
C SER A 75 12.52 16.59 -12.42
N LEU A 76 11.26 16.43 -12.00
CA LEU A 76 10.68 15.14 -11.64
C LEU A 76 9.83 14.52 -12.75
N ASP A 77 9.85 15.12 -13.93
CA ASP A 77 9.03 14.69 -15.06
C ASP A 77 9.32 13.26 -15.52
N PRO A 78 10.58 12.74 -15.49
CA PRO A 78 10.85 11.33 -15.74
C PRO A 78 9.99 10.40 -14.87
N TYR A 79 9.88 10.68 -13.57
CA TYR A 79 9.13 9.86 -12.62
C TYR A 79 7.62 10.04 -12.80
N ARG A 80 7.16 11.26 -13.09
CA ARG A 80 5.74 11.53 -13.38
C ARG A 80 5.28 10.83 -14.65
N LEU A 81 6.14 10.75 -15.67
CA LEU A 81 5.88 10.00 -16.91
C LEU A 81 5.71 8.51 -16.62
N GLN A 82 6.60 7.91 -15.83
CA GLN A 82 6.47 6.48 -15.46
C GLN A 82 5.24 6.22 -14.59
N SER A 83 4.96 7.11 -13.63
CA SER A 83 3.72 7.08 -12.84
C SER A 83 2.46 7.07 -13.70
N ARG A 84 2.41 7.87 -14.78
CA ARG A 84 1.28 7.85 -15.74
C ARG A 84 1.19 6.54 -16.50
N LYS A 85 2.32 5.97 -16.94
CA LYS A 85 2.34 4.66 -17.62
C LYS A 85 1.83 3.54 -16.72
N ILE A 86 2.28 3.50 -15.47
CA ILE A 86 1.81 2.53 -14.47
C ILE A 86 0.29 2.67 -14.26
N LEU A 87 -0.20 3.90 -14.09
CA LEU A 87 -1.63 4.14 -13.89
C LEU A 87 -2.47 3.73 -15.11
N ALA A 88 -1.98 3.99 -16.34
CA ALA A 88 -2.64 3.56 -17.57
C ALA A 88 -2.71 2.03 -17.65
N LEU A 89 -1.59 1.35 -17.37
CA LEU A 89 -1.52 -0.11 -17.38
C LEU A 89 -2.45 -0.75 -16.32
N ILE A 90 -2.53 -0.18 -15.11
CA ILE A 90 -3.49 -0.62 -14.09
C ILE A 90 -4.92 -0.54 -14.62
N LYS A 91 -5.29 0.54 -15.31
CA LYS A 91 -6.62 0.69 -15.89
C LYS A 91 -6.86 -0.32 -17.02
N GLU A 92 -5.88 -0.55 -17.89
CA GLU A 92 -5.95 -1.53 -18.98
C GLU A 92 -6.17 -2.97 -18.46
N CYS A 93 -5.66 -3.30 -17.27
CA CYS A 93 -5.89 -4.58 -16.62
C CYS A 93 -7.33 -4.76 -16.07
N LEU A 94 -8.12 -3.69 -16.00
CA LEU A 94 -9.45 -3.67 -15.41
C LEU A 94 -10.53 -3.53 -16.50
N PRO A 95 -11.73 -4.14 -16.33
CA PRO A 95 -12.82 -3.99 -17.30
C PRO A 95 -13.16 -2.51 -17.54
N PRO A 96 -13.39 -2.05 -18.79
CA PRO A 96 -13.56 -0.63 -19.11
C PRO A 96 -14.63 0.12 -18.30
N ASN A 97 -15.73 -0.56 -17.96
CA ASN A 97 -16.84 0.02 -17.20
C ASN A 97 -16.66 -0.11 -15.67
N GLN A 98 -15.53 -0.66 -15.22
CA GLN A 98 -15.22 -0.93 -13.82
C GLN A 98 -13.76 -0.53 -13.54
N GLN A 99 -13.42 0.75 -13.73
CA GLN A 99 -12.07 1.27 -13.50
C GLN A 99 -12.05 2.29 -12.36
N LYS A 100 -12.56 1.90 -11.18
CA LYS A 100 -12.53 2.74 -9.98
C LYS A 100 -11.12 2.75 -9.38
N VAL A 101 -10.30 3.69 -9.86
CA VAL A 101 -8.90 3.83 -9.50
C VAL A 101 -8.62 5.25 -9.00
N GLU A 102 -8.05 5.37 -7.81
CA GLU A 102 -7.69 6.64 -7.18
C GLU A 102 -6.18 6.75 -7.05
N LYS A 103 -5.59 7.78 -7.67
CA LYS A 103 -4.17 8.08 -7.51
C LYS A 103 -3.94 8.80 -6.17
N ALA A 104 -3.25 8.14 -5.24
CA ALA A 104 -2.98 8.68 -3.91
C ALA A 104 -1.69 9.51 -3.87
N SER A 105 -0.67 9.10 -4.62
CA SER A 105 0.61 9.80 -4.72
C SER A 105 1.29 9.53 -6.07
N ILE A 106 2.58 9.82 -6.21
CA ILE A 106 3.32 9.57 -7.46
C ILE A 106 3.47 8.07 -7.74
N ASP A 107 3.60 7.24 -6.71
CA ASP A 107 3.87 5.80 -6.80
C ASP A 107 2.82 4.95 -6.08
N GLU A 108 1.70 5.56 -5.65
CA GLU A 108 0.64 4.86 -4.92
C GLU A 108 -0.74 5.10 -5.52
N VAL A 109 -1.51 4.02 -5.58
CA VAL A 109 -2.84 3.96 -6.18
C VAL A 109 -3.74 3.08 -5.31
N PHE A 110 -4.97 3.51 -5.07
CA PHE A 110 -6.04 2.67 -4.52
C PHE A 110 -6.94 2.19 -5.66
N ILE A 111 -7.39 0.94 -5.56
CA ILE A 111 -8.28 0.31 -6.54
C ILE A 111 -9.48 -0.23 -5.77
N ASP A 112 -10.68 0.16 -6.17
CA ASP A 112 -11.92 -0.46 -5.69
C ASP A 112 -12.26 -1.62 -6.64
N LEU A 113 -12.08 -2.85 -6.12
CA LEU A 113 -12.29 -4.10 -6.84
C LEU A 113 -13.68 -4.71 -6.62
N SER A 114 -14.58 -4.02 -5.90
CA SER A 114 -15.85 -4.61 -5.44
C SER A 114 -16.71 -5.13 -6.60
N ALA A 115 -16.79 -4.38 -7.71
CA ALA A 115 -17.62 -4.75 -8.86
C ALA A 115 -17.04 -5.95 -9.65
N GLN A 116 -15.72 -6.02 -9.75
CA GLN A 116 -14.98 -7.07 -10.45
C GLN A 116 -15.03 -8.35 -9.63
N VAL A 117 -14.78 -8.26 -8.32
CA VAL A 117 -14.91 -9.37 -7.37
C VAL A 117 -16.33 -9.91 -7.41
N HIS A 118 -17.36 -9.05 -7.29
CA HIS A 118 -18.75 -9.47 -7.39
C HIS A 118 -19.06 -10.19 -8.71
N SER A 119 -18.61 -9.66 -9.86
CA SER A 119 -18.83 -10.32 -11.15
C SER A 119 -18.14 -11.69 -11.24
N ILE A 120 -16.98 -11.86 -10.63
CA ILE A 120 -16.25 -13.14 -10.60
C ILE A 120 -16.93 -14.11 -9.63
N LEU A 121 -17.38 -13.65 -8.46
CA LEU A 121 -18.12 -14.48 -7.50
C LEU A 121 -19.38 -15.06 -8.12
N LEU A 122 -20.21 -14.25 -8.78
CA LEU A 122 -21.42 -14.73 -9.47
C LEU A 122 -21.12 -15.77 -10.57
N LYS A 123 -19.95 -15.68 -11.22
CA LYS A 123 -19.52 -16.66 -12.23
C LYS A 123 -18.99 -17.96 -11.61
N ARG A 124 -18.28 -17.87 -10.48
CA ARG A 124 -17.69 -19.03 -9.78
C ARG A 124 -18.71 -19.78 -8.93
N PHE A 125 -19.69 -19.07 -8.39
CA PHE A 125 -20.70 -19.57 -7.44
C PHE A 125 -22.10 -19.20 -7.92
N PRO A 126 -22.69 -19.99 -8.84
CA PRO A 126 -24.02 -19.73 -9.40
C PRO A 126 -25.13 -19.61 -8.35
N GLU A 127 -24.96 -20.21 -7.17
CA GLU A 127 -25.86 -20.11 -6.02
C GLU A 127 -26.07 -18.66 -5.55
N LEU A 128 -25.10 -17.78 -5.77
CA LEU A 128 -25.19 -16.35 -5.43
C LEU A 128 -25.98 -15.53 -6.46
N THR A 129 -26.35 -16.11 -7.60
CA THR A 129 -27.06 -15.38 -8.67
C THR A 129 -28.55 -15.25 -8.39
N ASN A 130 -29.12 -16.16 -7.61
CA ASN A 130 -30.53 -16.12 -7.28
C ASN A 130 -30.79 -15.00 -6.24
N PRO A 131 -31.86 -14.20 -6.41
CA PRO A 131 -32.24 -13.25 -5.38
C PRO A 131 -32.57 -14.00 -4.08
N PRO A 132 -32.37 -13.36 -2.92
CA PRO A 132 -32.79 -13.95 -1.66
C PRO A 132 -34.29 -14.28 -1.71
N PRO A 133 -34.72 -15.39 -1.09
CA PRO A 133 -36.13 -15.68 -0.86
C PRO A 133 -36.90 -14.44 -0.41
N TYR A 134 -38.08 -14.22 -1.00
CA TYR A 134 -38.93 -13.06 -0.69
C TYR A 134 -38.31 -11.68 -0.97
N ASN A 135 -37.17 -11.62 -1.67
CA ASN A 135 -36.45 -10.39 -2.00
C ASN A 135 -36.02 -9.59 -0.74
N ASP A 136 -35.75 -10.29 0.37
CA ASP A 136 -35.33 -9.69 1.64
C ASP A 136 -33.79 -9.50 1.69
N PRO A 137 -33.28 -8.25 1.71
CA PRO A 137 -31.85 -7.98 1.80
C PRO A 137 -31.21 -8.35 3.16
N ALA A 138 -32.01 -8.62 4.20
CA ALA A 138 -31.51 -9.01 5.51
C ALA A 138 -31.23 -10.52 5.62
N GLU A 139 -31.66 -11.31 4.64
CA GLU A 139 -31.43 -12.75 4.63
C GLU A 139 -29.93 -13.07 4.47
N LYS A 140 -29.45 -14.03 5.26
CA LYS A 140 -28.04 -14.46 5.19
C LYS A 140 -27.81 -15.28 3.93
N LEU A 141 -26.66 -15.07 3.31
CA LEU A 141 -26.19 -15.93 2.22
C LEU A 141 -25.94 -17.36 2.74
N PRO A 142 -26.08 -18.39 1.88
CA PRO A 142 -25.61 -19.73 2.21
C PRO A 142 -24.11 -19.71 2.52
N LEU A 143 -23.60 -20.66 3.29
CA LEU A 143 -22.15 -20.77 3.50
C LEU A 143 -21.43 -21.06 2.18
N PRO A 144 -20.21 -20.53 1.97
CA PRO A 144 -19.39 -20.91 0.82
C PRO A 144 -19.19 -22.43 0.78
N PRO A 145 -19.21 -23.05 -0.41
CA PRO A 145 -19.00 -24.51 -0.53
C PRO A 145 -17.52 -24.92 -0.35
N VAL A 146 -16.64 -23.98 0.01
CA VAL A 146 -15.20 -24.18 0.15
C VAL A 146 -14.81 -24.19 1.63
N THR A 147 -14.01 -25.17 2.03
CA THR A 147 -13.50 -25.28 3.42
C THR A 147 -12.06 -24.81 3.56
N ALA A 148 -11.35 -24.60 2.43
CA ALA A 148 -9.98 -24.11 2.42
C ALA A 148 -9.75 -23.18 1.22
N LEU A 149 -8.98 -22.11 1.45
CA LEU A 149 -8.63 -21.11 0.45
C LEU A 149 -7.13 -21.18 0.13
N ASP A 150 -6.80 -21.32 -1.15
CA ASP A 150 -5.41 -21.25 -1.63
C ASP A 150 -5.01 -19.80 -1.90
N TRP A 151 -4.34 -19.18 -0.94
CA TRP A 151 -3.79 -17.82 -1.05
C TRP A 151 -2.51 -17.75 -1.89
N GLN A 152 -2.02 -18.87 -2.41
CA GLN A 152 -0.76 -19.00 -3.15
C GLN A 152 0.42 -18.39 -2.36
N ALA A 153 1.19 -17.50 -2.98
CA ALA A 153 2.37 -16.87 -2.39
C ALA A 153 2.07 -15.56 -1.63
N ASP A 154 0.79 -15.24 -1.42
CA ASP A 154 0.41 -14.00 -0.74
C ASP A 154 0.74 -14.07 0.75
N ALA A 155 1.19 -12.95 1.33
CA ALA A 155 1.39 -12.86 2.77
C ALA A 155 0.04 -12.69 3.47
N LEU A 156 -0.42 -13.73 4.14
CA LEU A 156 -1.63 -13.68 4.96
C LEU A 156 -1.29 -13.12 6.33
N VAL A 157 -2.12 -12.20 6.84
CA VAL A 157 -1.99 -11.80 8.24
C VAL A 157 -2.56 -12.88 9.13
N ASP A 158 -1.77 -13.25 10.13
CA ASP A 158 -2.09 -14.27 11.13
C ASP A 158 -3.34 -13.88 11.93
N LEU A 159 -4.09 -14.88 12.34
CA LEU A 159 -5.19 -14.73 13.29
C LEU A 159 -4.64 -14.81 14.71
N ASP A 160 -5.47 -14.48 15.70
CA ASP A 160 -5.07 -14.73 17.08
C ASP A 160 -4.98 -16.25 17.35
N ASN A 161 -4.18 -16.63 18.35
CA ASN A 161 -3.91 -18.03 18.70
C ASN A 161 -5.13 -18.78 19.29
N THR A 162 -6.32 -18.19 19.23
CA THR A 162 -7.58 -18.76 19.70
C THR A 162 -8.37 -19.30 18.51
N ASP A 163 -8.01 -20.51 18.08
CA ASP A 163 -8.77 -21.42 17.20
C ASP A 163 -9.24 -20.89 15.81
N ALA A 164 -8.87 -19.69 15.37
CA ALA A 164 -9.51 -19.00 14.24
C ALA A 164 -9.17 -19.53 12.82
N GLU A 165 -8.12 -20.33 12.64
CA GLU A 165 -7.84 -21.04 11.36
C GLU A 165 -8.59 -22.38 11.26
N ALA A 166 -9.29 -22.81 12.33
CA ALA A 166 -10.15 -24.00 12.30
C ALA A 166 -11.56 -23.69 11.76
N ASP A 167 -11.94 -22.41 11.72
CA ASP A 167 -13.23 -21.96 11.20
C ASP A 167 -13.21 -21.91 9.68
N ASP A 168 -14.24 -22.50 9.05
CA ASP A 168 -14.47 -22.43 7.61
C ASP A 168 -14.46 -20.96 7.11
N PRO A 169 -14.01 -20.70 5.87
CA PRO A 169 -14.03 -19.37 5.28
C PRO A 169 -15.47 -18.87 5.06
N ASP A 170 -15.70 -17.58 5.25
CA ASP A 170 -16.95 -16.92 4.85
C ASP A 170 -16.76 -16.16 3.51
N TRP A 171 -17.82 -15.60 2.95
CA TRP A 171 -17.79 -14.94 1.64
C TRP A 171 -16.85 -13.75 1.57
N ASP A 172 -16.54 -13.08 2.69
CA ASP A 172 -15.58 -11.99 2.74
C ASP A 172 -14.13 -12.48 2.56
N ASP A 173 -13.80 -13.67 3.06
CA ASP A 173 -12.52 -14.34 2.79
C ASP A 173 -12.42 -14.73 1.31
N VAL A 174 -13.48 -15.32 0.74
CA VAL A 174 -13.55 -15.67 -0.69
C VAL A 174 -13.42 -14.43 -1.57
N ALA A 175 -14.11 -13.35 -1.21
CA ALA A 175 -14.02 -12.06 -1.92
C ALA A 175 -12.61 -11.47 -1.85
N SER A 176 -11.96 -11.57 -0.69
CA SER A 176 -10.58 -11.11 -0.49
C SER A 176 -9.59 -11.92 -1.32
N LEU A 177 -9.79 -13.23 -1.45
CA LEU A 177 -8.99 -14.10 -2.32
C LEU A 177 -9.11 -13.70 -3.79
N VAL A 178 -10.34 -13.52 -4.28
CA VAL A 178 -10.57 -13.05 -5.66
C VAL A 178 -9.90 -11.68 -5.90
N GLY A 179 -10.00 -10.78 -4.92
CA GLY A 179 -9.32 -9.49 -4.96
C GLY A 179 -7.79 -9.65 -5.03
N SER A 180 -7.22 -10.58 -4.26
CA SER A 180 -5.79 -10.83 -4.23
C SER A 180 -5.27 -11.42 -5.56
N GLU A 181 -6.03 -12.29 -6.21
CA GLU A 181 -5.72 -12.80 -7.55
C GLU A 181 -5.65 -11.68 -8.60
N ILE A 182 -6.64 -10.77 -8.61
CA ILE A 182 -6.66 -9.62 -9.54
C ILE A 182 -5.42 -8.74 -9.30
N VAL A 183 -5.12 -8.42 -8.04
CA VAL A 183 -3.95 -7.61 -7.67
C VAL A 183 -2.66 -8.29 -8.09
N ARG A 184 -2.53 -9.61 -7.90
CA ARG A 184 -1.37 -10.39 -8.31
C ARG A 184 -1.12 -10.27 -9.82
N ASN A 185 -2.18 -10.39 -10.62
CA ASN A 185 -2.12 -10.23 -12.07
C ASN A 185 -1.71 -8.82 -12.49
N ILE A 186 -2.28 -7.78 -11.86
CA ILE A 186 -1.90 -6.38 -12.13
C ILE A 186 -0.42 -6.14 -11.81
N ARG A 187 0.07 -6.66 -10.67
CA ARG A 187 1.48 -6.52 -10.26
C ARG A 187 2.42 -7.23 -11.23
N ALA A 188 2.06 -8.45 -11.64
CA ALA A 188 2.82 -9.21 -12.63
C ALA A 188 2.88 -8.47 -13.98
N GLU A 189 1.78 -7.87 -14.41
CA GLU A 189 1.70 -7.10 -15.65
C GLU A 189 2.54 -5.82 -15.60
N ILE A 190 2.52 -5.09 -14.48
CA ILE A 190 3.43 -3.94 -14.26
C ILE A 190 4.89 -4.37 -14.35
N HIS A 191 5.24 -5.51 -13.75
CA HIS A 191 6.61 -6.02 -13.82
C HIS A 191 6.99 -6.44 -15.25
N ARG A 192 6.12 -7.18 -15.94
CA ARG A 192 6.35 -7.67 -17.31
C ARG A 192 6.50 -6.53 -18.32
N SER A 193 5.62 -5.52 -18.23
CA SER A 193 5.56 -4.45 -19.24
C SER A 193 6.47 -3.26 -18.94
N LEU A 194 6.74 -2.96 -17.67
CA LEU A 194 7.52 -1.77 -17.27
C LEU A 194 8.76 -2.08 -16.43
N GLY A 195 8.97 -3.33 -16.01
CA GLY A 195 10.13 -3.75 -15.21
C GLY A 195 10.06 -3.35 -13.73
N TYR A 196 8.95 -2.77 -13.27
CA TYR A 196 8.81 -2.29 -11.89
C TYR A 196 8.22 -3.36 -10.97
N THR A 197 8.90 -3.64 -9.85
CA THR A 197 8.30 -4.40 -8.75
C THR A 197 7.45 -3.47 -7.89
N CYS A 198 6.29 -3.94 -7.45
CA CYS A 198 5.43 -3.22 -6.51
C CYS A 198 4.95 -4.14 -5.38
N SER A 199 4.66 -3.53 -4.23
CA SER A 199 3.98 -4.21 -3.12
C SER A 199 2.53 -3.74 -3.03
N ALA A 200 1.64 -4.58 -2.52
CA ALA A 200 0.22 -4.26 -2.40
C ALA A 200 -0.37 -4.72 -1.05
N GLY A 201 -1.46 -4.08 -0.64
CA GLY A 201 -2.27 -4.53 0.48
C GLY A 201 -3.72 -4.69 0.03
N ILE A 202 -4.33 -5.82 0.39
CA ILE A 202 -5.71 -6.17 0.06
C ILE A 202 -6.48 -6.25 1.37
N ALA A 203 -7.50 -5.41 1.50
CA ALA A 203 -8.35 -5.34 2.69
C ALA A 203 -9.69 -4.67 2.35
N ARG A 204 -10.64 -4.72 3.29
CA ARG A 204 -11.98 -4.13 3.16
C ARG A 204 -12.03 -2.60 3.05
N ASN A 205 -10.94 -1.88 3.34
CA ASN A 205 -10.89 -0.42 3.27
C ASN A 205 -9.49 0.12 2.94
N LYS A 206 -9.42 1.39 2.53
CA LYS A 206 -8.16 2.05 2.10
C LYS A 206 -7.11 2.14 3.21
N MET A 207 -7.53 2.34 4.47
CA MET A 207 -6.61 2.46 5.61
C MET A 207 -5.85 1.16 5.81
N LEU A 208 -6.58 0.04 5.91
CA LEU A 208 -5.99 -1.30 6.06
C LEU A 208 -5.16 -1.69 4.83
N SER A 209 -5.66 -1.46 3.62
CA SER A 209 -4.90 -1.74 2.39
C SER A 209 -3.59 -0.95 2.34
N LYS A 210 -3.59 0.29 2.84
CA LYS A 210 -2.36 1.10 2.92
C LYS A 210 -1.37 0.50 3.92
N LEU A 211 -1.83 0.07 5.10
CA LEU A 211 -0.98 -0.59 6.09
C LEU A 211 -0.42 -1.92 5.55
N GLY A 212 -1.27 -2.76 4.96
CA GLY A 212 -0.89 -4.04 4.35
C GLY A 212 0.15 -3.88 3.23
N SER A 213 0.04 -2.84 2.40
CA SER A 213 1.02 -2.54 1.34
C SER A 213 2.43 -2.24 1.88
N GLY A 214 2.51 -1.77 3.13
CA GLY A 214 3.73 -1.45 3.86
C GLY A 214 4.33 -2.64 4.61
N TYR A 215 3.55 -3.69 4.87
CA TYR A 215 3.86 -4.74 5.84
C TYR A 215 4.96 -5.69 5.38
N LYS A 216 4.83 -6.27 4.18
CA LYS A 216 5.87 -7.10 3.55
C LYS A 216 6.39 -6.43 2.27
N LYS A 217 7.64 -6.01 2.31
CA LYS A 217 8.37 -5.37 1.20
C LYS A 217 9.77 -5.98 1.09
N PRO A 218 10.38 -6.07 -0.12
CA PRO A 218 9.87 -5.71 -1.45
C PRO A 218 8.93 -6.74 -2.09
N ASN A 219 8.27 -6.34 -3.18
CA ASN A 219 7.63 -7.23 -4.17
C ASN A 219 6.69 -8.30 -3.62
N GLN A 220 6.02 -8.00 -2.50
CA GLN A 220 5.01 -8.88 -1.91
C GLN A 220 3.65 -8.20 -1.83
N GLN A 221 2.59 -9.01 -1.75
CA GLN A 221 1.26 -8.52 -1.41
C GLN A 221 0.80 -9.12 -0.10
N THR A 222 0.14 -8.30 0.72
CA THR A 222 -0.38 -8.70 2.03
C THR A 222 -1.90 -8.69 1.99
N VAL A 223 -2.54 -9.77 2.43
CA VAL A 223 -4.00 -9.84 2.60
C VAL A 223 -4.34 -9.72 4.08
N ILE A 224 -5.21 -8.74 4.40
CA ILE A 224 -5.75 -8.54 5.74
C ILE A 224 -7.23 -8.94 5.71
N ARG A 225 -7.51 -10.18 6.10
CA ARG A 225 -8.87 -10.72 6.27
C ARG A 225 -9.60 -9.97 7.39
N ASN A 226 -10.93 -9.93 7.33
CA ASN A 226 -11.73 -9.22 8.35
C ASN A 226 -11.50 -9.78 9.75
N ARG A 227 -11.50 -11.12 9.88
CA ARG A 227 -11.15 -11.83 11.12
C ARG A 227 -9.73 -11.55 11.63
N ALA A 228 -8.80 -11.13 10.77
CA ALA A 228 -7.43 -10.79 11.14
C ALA A 228 -7.24 -9.32 11.58
N VAL A 229 -8.22 -8.44 11.35
CA VAL A 229 -8.06 -6.99 11.56
C VAL A 229 -7.73 -6.65 13.00
N GLN A 230 -8.43 -7.26 13.96
CA GLN A 230 -8.21 -6.97 15.37
C GLN A 230 -6.80 -7.35 15.81
N HIS A 231 -6.33 -8.53 15.42
CA HIS A 231 -4.96 -8.98 15.68
C HIS A 231 -3.93 -8.08 14.99
N PHE A 232 -4.13 -7.78 13.69
CA PHE A 232 -3.24 -6.95 12.90
C PHE A 232 -3.02 -5.56 13.53
N LEU A 233 -4.08 -4.97 14.07
CA LEU A 233 -4.07 -3.63 14.62
C LEU A 233 -3.67 -3.57 16.10
N SER A 234 -3.71 -4.68 16.84
CA SER A 234 -3.61 -4.68 18.31
C SER A 234 -2.36 -3.96 18.81
N ASP A 235 -1.21 -4.30 18.22
CA ASP A 235 0.10 -3.82 18.67
C ASP A 235 0.61 -2.63 17.85
N MET A 236 -0.22 -2.11 16.93
CA MET A 236 0.14 -0.96 16.12
C MET A 236 0.02 0.33 16.90
N LYS A 237 1.08 1.15 16.84
CA LYS A 237 1.05 2.52 17.37
C LYS A 237 0.11 3.40 16.54
N PHE A 238 -0.64 4.30 17.18
CA PHE A 238 -1.51 5.26 16.48
C PHE A 238 -0.77 6.04 15.39
N THR A 239 0.48 6.45 15.66
CA THR A 239 1.30 7.22 14.71
C THR A 239 1.68 6.47 13.43
N LYS A 240 1.48 5.15 13.38
CA LYS A 240 1.65 4.34 12.16
C LYS A 240 0.40 4.31 11.29
N ILE A 241 -0.75 4.68 11.84
CA ILE A 241 -2.01 4.73 11.13
C ILE A 241 -2.05 6.02 10.32
N ARG A 242 -2.57 5.93 9.09
CA ARG A 242 -2.75 7.09 8.21
C ARG A 242 -3.56 8.17 8.95
N ASN A 243 -3.24 9.44 8.71
CA ASN A 243 -3.85 10.61 9.35
C ASN A 243 -3.54 10.80 10.85
N LEU A 244 -2.96 9.80 11.53
CA LEU A 244 -2.56 9.87 12.94
C LEU A 244 -1.05 10.01 13.17
N GLY A 245 -0.25 10.15 12.12
CA GLY A 245 1.22 10.30 12.22
C GLY A 245 1.73 11.69 12.67
N GLY A 246 0.89 12.55 13.22
CA GLY A 246 1.24 13.91 13.63
C GLY A 246 0.45 14.37 14.84
N LYS A 247 0.19 15.68 14.94
CA LYS A 247 -0.41 16.30 16.13
C LYS A 247 -1.71 15.64 16.62
N LEU A 248 -2.56 15.18 15.71
CA LEU A 248 -3.80 14.49 16.08
C LEU A 248 -3.50 13.15 16.78
N GLY A 249 -2.54 12.38 16.29
CA GLY A 249 -2.10 11.16 16.97
C GLY A 249 -1.48 11.46 18.33
N ASP A 250 -0.65 12.51 18.43
CA ASP A 250 -0.07 12.94 19.71
C ASP A 250 -1.18 13.32 20.72
N GLN A 251 -2.25 13.98 20.26
CA GLN A 251 -3.42 14.31 21.07
C GLN A 251 -4.18 13.06 21.52
N VAL A 252 -4.40 12.09 20.63
CA VAL A 252 -5.02 10.80 20.97
C VAL A 252 -4.20 10.10 22.07
N VAL A 253 -2.88 10.00 21.90
CA VAL A 253 -1.98 9.39 22.90
C VAL A 253 -2.07 10.13 24.25
N SER A 254 -2.05 11.46 24.22
CA SER A 254 -2.16 12.30 25.42
C SER A 254 -3.51 12.17 26.12
N THR A 255 -4.60 11.98 25.37
CA THR A 255 -5.98 11.95 25.89
C THR A 255 -6.33 10.58 26.48
N PHE A 256 -5.93 9.49 25.81
CA PHE A 256 -6.27 8.13 26.23
C PHE A 256 -5.15 7.45 27.02
N HIS A 257 -3.99 8.11 27.16
CA HIS A 257 -2.80 7.62 27.87
C HIS A 257 -2.31 6.25 27.37
N THR A 258 -2.47 5.99 26.08
CA THR A 258 -2.07 4.76 25.39
C THR A 258 -1.45 5.10 24.04
N GLU A 259 -0.49 4.29 23.60
CA GLU A 259 0.07 4.39 22.25
C GLU A 259 -0.54 3.39 21.26
N THR A 260 -1.29 2.38 21.74
CA THR A 260 -1.73 1.23 20.95
C THR A 260 -3.24 1.03 20.97
N ILE A 261 -3.77 0.40 19.91
CA ILE A 261 -5.19 0.07 19.80
C ILE A 261 -5.60 -0.95 20.87
N LYS A 262 -4.77 -1.97 21.15
CA LYS A 262 -5.07 -2.98 22.17
C LYS A 262 -5.31 -2.37 23.54
N GLU A 263 -4.44 -1.47 23.97
CA GLU A 263 -4.57 -0.78 25.25
C GLU A 263 -5.82 0.12 25.27
N LEU A 264 -6.13 0.80 24.15
CA LEU A 264 -7.34 1.62 24.03
C LEU A 264 -8.61 0.77 24.19
N LEU A 265 -8.68 -0.38 23.51
CA LEU A 265 -9.81 -1.30 23.58
C LEU A 265 -9.94 -1.95 24.96
N SER A 266 -8.82 -2.19 25.66
CA SER A 266 -8.83 -2.78 27.01
C SER A 266 -9.29 -1.82 28.12
N ARG A 267 -9.24 -0.50 27.87
CA ARG A 267 -9.45 0.55 28.89
C ARG A 267 -10.82 1.22 28.85
N GLY A 268 -11.59 1.02 27.78
CA GLY A 268 -12.87 1.69 27.59
C GLY A 268 -13.97 0.73 27.20
N GLU A 269 -15.19 1.12 27.54
CA GLU A 269 -16.53 0.57 27.28
C GLU A 269 -16.85 0.38 25.77
N LEU A 270 -15.88 -0.06 24.98
CA LEU A 270 -15.96 -0.28 23.54
C LEU A 270 -15.90 -1.78 23.23
N THR A 271 -16.89 -2.54 23.72
CA THR A 271 -16.89 -4.00 23.65
C THR A 271 -17.41 -4.57 22.32
N ASN A 272 -17.80 -3.74 21.36
CA ASN A 272 -18.35 -4.21 20.08
C ASN A 272 -17.42 -3.95 18.89
N THR A 273 -17.30 -4.96 18.03
CA THR A 273 -16.65 -4.96 16.72
C THR A 273 -17.02 -3.72 15.87
N ASP A 274 -18.24 -3.21 16.03
CA ASP A 274 -18.77 -2.02 15.36
C ASP A 274 -18.01 -0.72 15.68
N GLN A 275 -17.37 -0.61 16.84
CA GLN A 275 -16.66 0.61 17.26
C GLN A 275 -15.20 0.63 16.77
N VAL A 276 -14.56 -0.53 16.62
CA VAL A 276 -13.30 -0.64 15.85
C VAL A 276 -13.57 -0.27 14.38
N ASP A 277 -14.69 -0.71 13.84
CA ASP A 277 -15.18 -0.29 12.53
C ASP A 277 -15.48 1.21 12.48
N ALA A 278 -16.03 1.80 13.52
CA ALA A 278 -16.26 3.26 13.61
C ALA A 278 -14.93 4.03 13.64
N LEU A 279 -13.93 3.58 14.42
CA LEU A 279 -12.60 4.17 14.43
C LEU A 279 -11.92 4.04 13.05
N CYS A 280 -12.08 2.89 12.37
CA CYS A 280 -11.62 2.69 11.00
C CYS A 280 -12.40 3.49 9.95
N LYS A 281 -13.63 3.92 10.24
CA LYS A 281 -14.45 4.81 9.39
C LYS A 281 -14.16 6.30 9.63
N VAL A 282 -13.71 6.66 10.83
CA VAL A 282 -13.34 8.03 11.21
C VAL A 282 -11.91 8.40 10.74
N ILE A 283 -11.03 7.41 10.56
CA ILE A 283 -9.64 7.57 10.09
C ILE A 283 -9.51 7.40 8.57
#